data_AF-A0A2D2DSD6-F1
#
_entry.id   AF-A0A2D2DSD6-F1
#
_cell.length_a   1.000
_cell.length_b   1.000
_cell.length_c   1.000
_cell.angle_alpha   90.00
_cell.angle_beta   90.00
_cell.angle_gamma   90.00
#
_symmetry.space_group_name_H-M   'P 1'
#
loop_
_entity.id
_entity.type
_entity.pdbx_description
1 polymer ?
#
loop_
_entity_poly.entity_id
_entity_poly.type
_entity_poly.pdbx_seq_one_letter_code
_entity_poly.pdbx_strand_id
1 'polypeptide(L)'
;MSDSKKEKGWGGARPGAGRKANPKPEATPIPPHIAQVVDGQPLDPRPALEQVALGLLEVTPQQYKALTALLPYVHSKKGEGGKKEAADKAAKTAGAGKFGARQPPRLVSSK
;
A
#
# COMPACT_ATOMS: atom_id res chain seq x y z
N MET A 1 -52.82 -23.72 -28.71
CA MET A 1 -51.59 -23.76 -29.54
C MET A 1 -51.33 -22.31 -29.94
N SER A 2 -50.63 -21.53 -29.12
CA SER A 2 -49.18 -21.24 -29.27
C SER A 2 -48.97 -20.48 -30.59
N ASP A 3 -48.57 -19.21 -30.61
CA ASP A 3 -47.23 -18.80 -30.22
C ASP A 3 -47.13 -17.30 -29.94
N SER A 4 -46.45 -17.00 -28.83
CA SER A 4 -46.11 -15.66 -28.33
C SER A 4 -44.98 -15.06 -29.18
N LYS A 5 -45.29 -14.08 -30.04
CA LYS A 5 -44.27 -13.33 -30.77
C LYS A 5 -43.67 -12.25 -29.87
N LYS A 6 -42.68 -12.70 -29.10
CA LYS A 6 -41.79 -11.95 -28.19
C LYS A 6 -41.34 -10.61 -28.78
N GLU A 7 -41.65 -9.53 -28.08
CA GLU A 7 -41.21 -8.16 -28.37
C GLU A 7 -39.68 -8.09 -28.49
N LYS A 8 -39.18 -7.48 -29.57
CA LYS A 8 -37.76 -7.12 -29.72
C LYS A 8 -37.47 -5.87 -28.90
N GLY A 9 -37.16 -6.06 -27.62
CA GLY A 9 -36.48 -5.05 -26.81
C GLY A 9 -35.11 -4.72 -27.42
N TRP A 10 -34.90 -3.45 -27.75
CA TRP A 10 -33.67 -2.90 -28.30
C TRP A 10 -32.58 -2.89 -27.21
N GLY A 11 -31.93 -4.02 -26.97
CA GLY A 11 -30.90 -4.10 -25.93
C GLY A 11 -30.31 -5.47 -25.65
N GLY A 12 -30.38 -6.41 -26.61
CA GLY A 12 -29.77 -7.73 -26.47
C GLY A 12 -28.30 -7.73 -26.89
N ALA A 13 -27.46 -8.49 -26.16
CA ALA A 13 -26.08 -8.75 -26.52
C ALA A 13 -25.96 -9.13 -28.00
N ARG A 14 -25.23 -8.33 -28.77
CA ARG A 14 -25.02 -8.60 -30.20
C ARG A 14 -24.10 -9.80 -30.36
N PRO A 15 -24.40 -10.77 -31.24
CA PRO A 15 -23.45 -11.82 -31.59
C PRO A 15 -22.13 -11.18 -32.03
N GLY A 16 -21.03 -11.48 -31.32
CA GLY A 16 -19.72 -10.86 -31.55
C GLY A 16 -19.43 -9.56 -30.79
N ALA A 17 -20.37 -9.03 -29.99
CA ALA A 17 -20.10 -7.94 -29.06
C ALA A 17 -19.60 -8.49 -27.72
N GLY A 18 -18.29 -8.57 -27.63
CA GLY A 18 -17.56 -8.91 -26.42
C GLY A 18 -16.07 -8.92 -26.74
N ARG A 19 -15.23 -8.37 -25.86
CA ARG A 19 -13.78 -8.55 -26.01
C ARG A 19 -13.49 -10.03 -25.82
N LYS A 20 -12.86 -10.67 -26.81
CA LYS A 20 -12.35 -12.04 -26.67
C LYS A 20 -11.40 -12.05 -25.47
N ALA A 21 -11.57 -13.03 -24.57
CA ALA A 21 -10.71 -13.16 -23.41
C ALA A 21 -9.28 -13.44 -23.90
N ASN A 22 -8.36 -12.50 -23.69
CA ASN A 22 -6.95 -12.78 -23.93
C ASN A 22 -6.51 -13.92 -23.00
N PRO A 23 -5.64 -14.83 -23.47
CA PRO A 23 -5.07 -15.87 -22.63
C PRO A 23 -4.39 -15.22 -21.42
N LYS A 24 -4.73 -15.70 -20.22
CA LYS A 24 -4.08 -15.25 -18.99
C LYS A 24 -2.61 -15.64 -19.10
N PRO A 25 -1.65 -14.70 -19.02
CA PRO A 25 -0.25 -15.07 -18.93
C PRO A 25 -0.08 -15.92 -17.67
N GLU A 26 0.47 -17.12 -17.87
CA GLU A 26 0.78 -18.05 -16.79
C GLU A 26 1.72 -17.37 -15.80
N ALA A 27 1.44 -17.56 -14.51
CA ALA A 27 2.22 -16.96 -13.46
C ALA A 27 3.63 -17.56 -13.48
N THR A 28 4.61 -16.78 -13.95
CA THR A 28 6.01 -17.10 -13.67
C THR A 28 6.20 -17.07 -12.16
N PRO A 29 6.58 -18.19 -11.53
CA PRO A 29 6.84 -18.20 -10.10
C PRO A 29 8.11 -17.38 -9.88
N ILE A 30 7.97 -16.25 -9.17
CA ILE A 30 9.10 -15.42 -8.79
C ILE A 30 9.94 -16.27 -7.82
N PRO A 31 11.21 -16.57 -8.12
CA PRO A 31 12.05 -17.34 -7.20
C PRO A 31 12.16 -16.61 -5.85
N PRO A 32 11.99 -17.33 -4.72
CA PRO A 32 11.85 -16.73 -3.38
C PRO A 32 13.09 -15.95 -2.93
N HIS A 33 14.26 -16.27 -3.48
CA HIS A 33 15.53 -15.66 -3.13
C HIS A 33 15.72 -14.24 -3.66
N ILE A 34 14.97 -13.81 -4.69
CA ILE A 34 15.11 -12.45 -5.26
C ILE A 34 14.27 -11.43 -4.49
N ALA A 35 13.14 -11.85 -3.93
CA ALA A 35 12.21 -11.00 -3.20
C ALA A 35 12.45 -10.97 -1.67
N GLN A 36 13.54 -11.58 -1.17
CA GLN A 36 13.83 -11.72 0.28
C GLN A 36 12.60 -12.18 1.07
N VAL A 37 11.82 -13.10 0.50
CA VAL A 37 10.60 -13.60 1.16
C VAL A 37 11.05 -14.60 2.22
N VAL A 38 11.11 -14.14 3.46
CA VAL A 38 11.23 -15.04 4.61
C VAL A 38 9.82 -15.54 4.92
N ASP A 39 9.64 -16.87 4.93
CA ASP A 39 8.36 -17.49 5.28
C ASP A 39 7.87 -16.96 6.63
N GLY A 40 6.71 -16.30 6.64
CA GLY A 40 6.08 -15.73 7.84
C GLY A 40 6.30 -14.21 8.07
N GLN A 41 7.05 -13.50 7.22
CA GLN A 41 7.18 -12.04 7.28
C GLN A 41 6.31 -11.35 6.21
N PRO A 42 5.62 -10.23 6.53
CA PRO A 42 4.98 -9.39 5.51
C PRO A 42 5.97 -8.95 4.43
N LEU A 43 5.59 -9.17 3.17
CA LEU A 43 6.36 -8.76 2.01
C LEU A 43 6.38 -7.23 1.87
N ASP A 44 7.58 -6.63 1.83
CA ASP A 44 7.74 -5.24 1.39
C ASP A 44 7.69 -5.18 -0.15
N PRO A 45 6.68 -4.53 -0.76
CA PRO A 45 6.54 -4.49 -2.22
C PRO A 45 7.54 -3.56 -2.91
N ARG A 46 8.18 -2.63 -2.17
CA ARG A 46 9.09 -1.64 -2.75
C ARG A 46 10.34 -2.25 -3.41
N PRO A 47 11.14 -3.10 -2.74
CA PRO A 47 12.34 -3.68 -3.34
C PRO A 47 12.02 -4.52 -4.58
N ALA A 48 10.89 -5.22 -4.58
CA ALA A 48 10.43 -5.97 -5.74
C ALA A 48 10.16 -5.04 -6.93
N LEU A 49 9.45 -3.92 -6.73
CA LEU A 49 9.17 -2.95 -7.80
C LEU A 49 10.43 -2.25 -8.33
N GLU A 50 11.44 -2.01 -7.50
CA GLU A 50 12.73 -1.46 -7.95
C GLU A 50 13.45 -2.43 -8.89
N GLN A 51 13.43 -3.74 -8.60
CA GLN A 51 14.00 -4.76 -9.48
C GLN A 51 13.23 -4.89 -10.81
N VAL A 52 11.90 -4.75 -10.78
CA VAL A 52 11.09 -4.70 -12.00
C VAL A 52 11.45 -3.49 -12.86
N ALA A 53 11.60 -2.31 -12.24
CA ALA A 53 11.94 -1.08 -12.94
C ALA A 53 13.33 -1.13 -13.59
N LEU A 54 14.28 -1.83 -12.97
CA LEU A 54 15.61 -2.08 -13.51
C LEU A 54 15.63 -3.17 -14.61
N GLY A 55 14.50 -3.83 -14.87
CA GLY A 55 14.41 -4.93 -15.83
C GLY A 55 15.09 -6.21 -15.36
N LEU A 56 15.41 -6.31 -14.06
CA LEU A 56 16.08 -7.48 -13.47
C LEU A 56 15.08 -8.57 -13.07
N LEU A 57 13.80 -8.22 -12.96
CA LEU A 57 12.74 -9.12 -12.53
C LEU A 57 11.50 -8.91 -13.40
N GLU A 58 11.06 -9.97 -14.08
CA GLU A 58 9.80 -9.96 -14.84
C GLU A 58 8.64 -10.41 -13.96
N VAL A 59 7.56 -9.62 -13.97
CA VAL A 59 6.39 -9.81 -13.11
C VAL A 59 5.14 -9.84 -13.96
N THR A 60 4.19 -10.71 -13.62
CA THR A 60 2.91 -10.73 -14.31
C THR A 60 2.10 -9.44 -14.06
N PRO A 61 1.20 -9.05 -14.98
CA PRO A 61 0.37 -7.86 -14.79
C PRO A 61 -0.48 -7.88 -13.52
N GLN A 62 -0.81 -9.07 -13.00
CA GLN A 62 -1.58 -9.22 -11.77
C GLN A 62 -0.72 -8.97 -10.53
N GLN A 63 0.48 -9.54 -10.50
CA GLN A 63 1.45 -9.33 -9.42
C GLN A 63 1.87 -7.85 -9.35
N TYR A 64 2.10 -7.19 -10.49
CA TYR A 64 2.42 -5.75 -10.52
C TYR A 64 1.31 -4.88 -9.90
N LYS A 65 0.03 -5.20 -10.20
CA LYS A 65 -1.13 -4.53 -9.59
C LYS A 65 -1.20 -4.76 -8.09
N ALA A 66 -0.95 -5.99 -7.63
CA ALA A 66 -0.95 -6.33 -6.21
C ALA A 66 0.15 -5.56 -5.45
N LEU A 67 1.38 -5.56 -5.97
CA LEU A 67 2.51 -4.81 -5.39
C LEU A 67 2.20 -3.30 -5.29
N THR A 68 1.65 -2.72 -6.35
CA THR A 68 1.28 -1.29 -6.36
C THR A 68 0.19 -0.98 -5.34
N ALA A 69 -0.77 -1.88 -5.14
CA ALA A 69 -1.84 -1.73 -4.15
C ALA A 69 -1.35 -1.86 -2.70
N LEU A 70 -0.25 -2.58 -2.45
CA LEU A 70 0.36 -2.74 -1.12
C LEU A 70 1.17 -1.51 -0.68
N LEU A 71 1.75 -0.74 -1.60
CA LEU A 71 2.53 0.48 -1.31
C LEU A 71 1.90 1.45 -0.29
N PRO A 72 0.61 1.84 -0.40
CA PRO A 72 -0.01 2.76 0.56
C PRO A 72 -0.15 2.21 1.98
N TYR A 73 -0.03 0.90 2.18
CA TYR A 73 -0.21 0.24 3.47
C TYR A 73 1.12 -0.13 4.14
N VAL A 74 2.20 -0.27 3.38
CA VAL A 74 3.54 -0.59 3.91
C VAL A 74 4.22 0.65 4.52
N HIS A 75 3.91 1.83 3.99
CA HIS A 75 4.34 3.09 4.59
C HIS A 75 3.10 3.88 4.99
N SER A 76 2.83 3.94 6.30
CA SER A 76 1.83 4.86 6.83
C SER A 76 2.08 6.23 6.23
N LYS A 77 1.07 6.76 5.52
CA LYS A 77 1.20 8.08 4.87
C LYS A 77 1.61 9.08 5.94
N LYS A 78 2.58 9.94 5.60
CA LYS A 78 3.03 11.06 6.43
C LYS A 78 1.83 12.02 6.61
N GLY A 79 0.96 11.70 7.57
CA GLY A 79 -0.37 12.30 7.73
C GLY A 79 -1.39 11.42 8.49
N GLU A 80 -1.21 10.09 8.53
CA GLU A 80 -2.05 9.21 9.37
C GLU A 80 -1.57 9.12 10.83
N GLY A 81 -0.28 9.30 11.08
CA GLY A 81 0.23 9.63 12.41
C GLY A 81 -0.14 11.08 12.69
N GLY A 82 -1.23 11.28 13.42
CA GLY A 82 -1.95 12.54 13.55
C GLY A 82 -1.06 13.77 13.73
N LYS A 83 -1.54 14.90 13.22
CA LYS A 83 -0.96 16.23 13.48
C LYS A 83 -0.65 16.45 14.97
N LYS A 84 -1.39 15.79 15.87
CA LYS A 84 -1.22 15.82 17.32
C LYS A 84 0.10 15.19 17.76
N GLU A 85 0.41 13.97 17.32
CA GLU A 85 1.64 13.26 17.70
C GLU A 85 2.89 13.95 17.15
N ALA A 86 2.79 14.54 15.96
CA ALA A 86 3.86 15.36 15.38
C ALA A 86 4.08 16.67 16.16
N ALA A 87 3.00 17.35 16.55
CA ALA A 87 3.07 18.54 17.39
C ALA A 87 3.63 18.22 18.79
N ASP A 88 3.20 17.12 19.41
CA ASP A 88 3.70 16.69 20.72
C ASP A 88 5.18 16.34 20.69
N LYS A 89 5.66 15.66 19.64
CA LYS A 89 7.09 15.40 19.47
C LYS A 89 7.87 16.70 19.28
N ALA A 90 7.39 17.61 18.45
CA ALA A 90 8.04 18.91 18.24
C ALA A 90 8.10 19.75 19.52
N ALA A 91 7.02 19.78 20.32
CA ALA A 91 6.98 20.46 21.60
C ALA A 91 7.97 19.85 22.61
N LYS A 92 8.03 18.51 22.68
CA LYS A 92 8.98 17.79 23.55
C LYS A 92 10.43 18.07 23.15
N THR A 93 10.75 18.09 21.87
CA THR A 93 12.10 18.43 21.39
C THR A 93 12.48 19.88 21.65
N ALA A 94 11.54 20.82 21.50
CA ALA A 94 11.77 22.23 21.79
C ALA A 94 12.02 22.47 23.28
N GLY A 95 11.31 21.75 24.16
CA GLY A 95 11.48 21.82 25.61
C GLY A 95 12.75 21.18 26.16
N ALA A 96 13.51 20.43 25.36
CA ALA A 96 14.76 19.77 25.76
C ALA A 96 16.04 20.55 25.38
N GLY A 97 15.90 21.66 24.66
CA GLY A 97 17.04 22.48 24.20
C GLY A 97 17.59 23.43 25.27
N LYS A 98 18.48 24.35 24.85
CA LYS A 98 19.11 25.36 25.72
C LYS A 98 18.10 26.24 26.49
N PHE A 99 16.86 26.34 26.01
CA PHE A 99 15.75 27.07 26.64
C PHE A 99 14.74 26.14 27.35
N GLY A 100 15.13 24.89 27.64
CA GLY A 100 14.28 23.93 28.30
C GLY A 100 13.86 24.34 29.71
N ALA A 101 12.76 23.75 30.19
CA ALA A 101 12.21 24.07 31.50
C ALA A 101 13.23 23.77 32.61
N ARG A 102 13.63 24.81 33.36
CA ARG A 102 14.55 24.67 34.49
C ARG A 102 13.80 24.16 35.72
N GLN A 103 14.44 23.29 36.49
CA GLN A 103 13.90 22.82 37.76
C GLN A 103 13.65 24.01 38.70
N PRO A 104 12.49 24.07 39.38
CA PRO A 104 12.19 25.14 40.32
C PRO A 104 13.15 25.09 41.53
N PRO A 105 13.49 26.25 42.12
CA PRO A 105 14.36 26.30 43.28
C PRO A 105 13.72 25.56 44.46
N ARG A 106 14.52 24.77 45.18
CA ARG A 106 14.07 24.05 46.37
C ARG A 106 14.21 24.95 47.59
N LEU A 107 13.12 25.11 48.33
CA LEU A 107 13.14 25.73 49.65
C LEU A 107 13.82 24.76 50.63
N VAL A 108 14.92 25.20 51.24
CA VAL A 108 15.59 24.50 52.33
C VAL A 108 15.45 25.36 53.60
N SER A 109 14.82 24.83 54.64
CA SER A 109 14.82 25.46 55.97
C SER A 109 15.92 24.83 56.81
N SER A 110 16.89 25.63 57.26
CA SER A 110 17.80 25.23 58.33
C SER A 110 17.12 25.49 59.67
N LYS A 111 17.19 24.50 60.57
CA LYS A 111 16.67 24.58 61.92
C LYS A 111 17.54 25.48 62.81
#